data_AF-A0A841TEB3-F1
#
_entry.id   AF-A0A841TEB3-F1
#
_cell.length_a   1.000
_cell.length_b   1.000
_cell.length_c   1.000
_cell.angle_alpha   90.00
_cell.angle_beta   90.00
_cell.angle_gamma   90.00
#
_symmetry.space_group_name_H-M   'P 1'
#
loop_
_entity.id
_entity.type
_entity.pdbx_description
1 polymer ?
#
loop_
_entity_poly.entity_id
_entity_poly.type
_entity_poly.pdbx_seq_one_letter_code
_entity_poly.pdbx_strand_id
1 'polypeptide(L)'
;MRPEEEQQFIRDRLDEELGDLRFLRSAEVLDRTHPRSLPAKLRALWNYEFELPLLPIGASFAVLLAILFVAQLQENTDNRQRAAVMPRAERQLVEAGGNTYWKDEYEKAVRGVEAQDQS
;
A
#
# COMPACT_ATOMS: atom_id res chain seq x y z
N MET A 1 -36.00 -39.68 -21.77
CA MET A 1 -34.99 -39.10 -22.68
C MET A 1 -33.77 -38.74 -21.86
N ARG A 2 -32.58 -38.64 -22.46
CA ARG A 2 -31.43 -38.13 -21.71
C ARG A 2 -31.61 -36.62 -21.49
N PRO A 3 -31.16 -36.06 -20.36
CA PRO A 3 -31.35 -34.63 -20.05
C PRO A 3 -30.72 -33.70 -21.11
N GLU A 4 -29.70 -34.17 -21.83
CA GLU A 4 -29.08 -33.42 -22.93
C GLU A 4 -29.94 -33.37 -24.20
N GLU A 5 -30.72 -34.42 -24.46
CA GLU A 5 -31.64 -34.49 -25.60
C GLU A 5 -32.87 -33.59 -25.38
N GLU A 6 -33.35 -33.52 -24.14
CA GLU A 6 -34.45 -32.62 -23.75
C GLU A 6 -34.03 -31.14 -23.87
N GLN A 7 -32.81 -30.78 -23.45
CA GLN A 7 -32.30 -29.42 -23.59
C GLN A 7 -32.17 -28.99 -25.05
N GLN A 8 -31.72 -29.90 -25.93
CA GLN A 8 -31.60 -29.61 -27.36
C GLN A 8 -32.97 -29.41 -28.01
N PHE A 9 -33.93 -30.31 -27.72
CA PHE A 9 -35.29 -30.19 -28.23
C PHE A 9 -35.97 -28.87 -27.82
N ILE A 10 -35.81 -28.48 -26.55
CA ILE A 10 -36.34 -27.21 -26.04
C ILE A 10 -35.69 -26.02 -26.74
N ARG A 11 -34.37 -26.04 -26.95
CA ARG A 11 -33.64 -24.98 -27.66
C ARG A 11 -34.15 -24.80 -29.09
N ASP A 12 -34.24 -25.89 -29.83
CA ASP A 12 -34.63 -25.85 -31.24
C ASP A 12 -36.06 -25.31 -31.40
N ARG A 13 -36.96 -25.68 -30.46
CA ARG A 13 -38.33 -25.18 -30.46
C ARG A 13 -38.42 -23.68 -30.13
N LEU A 14 -37.63 -23.21 -29.18
CA LEU A 14 -37.53 -21.79 -28.84
C LEU A 14 -36.95 -20.96 -29.99
N ASP A 15 -35.95 -21.48 -30.70
CA ASP A 15 -35.37 -20.79 -31.86
C ASP A 15 -36.37 -20.66 -33.02
N GLU A 16 -37.26 -21.66 -33.21
CA GLU A 16 -38.35 -21.61 -34.19
C GLU A 16 -39.43 -20.58 -33.80
N GLU A 17 -39.82 -20.51 -32.52
CA GLU A 17 -40.85 -19.59 -32.04
C GLU A 17 -40.36 -18.13 -31.94
N LEU A 18 -39.06 -17.92 -31.68
CA LEU A 18 -38.46 -16.60 -31.50
C LEU A 18 -37.73 -16.09 -32.75
N GLY A 19 -37.62 -16.88 -33.82
CA GLY A 19 -36.91 -16.52 -35.05
C GLY A 19 -37.41 -15.24 -35.72
N ASP A 20 -38.70 -14.93 -35.58
CA ASP A 20 -39.32 -13.71 -36.10
C ASP A 20 -39.05 -12.46 -35.22
N LEU A 21 -38.56 -12.65 -33.98
CA LEU A 21 -38.28 -11.59 -33.02
C LEU A 21 -36.80 -11.21 -33.03
N ARG A 22 -36.48 -10.06 -33.65
CA ARG A 22 -35.13 -9.49 -33.59
C ARG A 22 -34.89 -8.74 -32.27
N PHE A 23 -34.25 -9.43 -31.32
CA PHE A 23 -33.77 -8.80 -30.09
C PHE A 23 -32.52 -7.96 -30.36
N LEU A 24 -32.70 -6.64 -30.51
CA LEU A 24 -31.61 -5.69 -30.78
C LEU A 24 -30.58 -5.53 -29.65
N ARG A 25 -30.95 -5.90 -28.41
CA ARG A 25 -30.16 -5.69 -27.18
C ARG A 25 -29.87 -6.97 -26.40
N SER A 26 -30.04 -8.14 -27.03
CA SER A 26 -29.83 -9.44 -26.38
C SER A 26 -28.44 -9.55 -25.75
N ALA A 27 -27.39 -9.09 -26.44
CA ALA A 27 -26.02 -9.09 -25.92
C ALA A 27 -25.84 -8.22 -24.67
N GLU A 28 -26.51 -7.06 -24.61
CA GLU A 28 -26.42 -6.13 -23.47
C GLU A 28 -27.16 -6.68 -22.23
N VAL A 29 -28.31 -7.32 -22.44
CA VAL A 29 -29.06 -7.98 -21.36
C VAL A 29 -28.30 -9.20 -20.83
N LEU A 30 -27.68 -9.99 -21.72
CA LEU A 30 -26.87 -11.14 -21.33
C LEU A 30 -25.63 -10.71 -20.54
N ASP A 31 -24.96 -9.63 -20.94
CA ASP A 31 -23.78 -9.11 -20.22
C ASP A 31 -24.15 -8.58 -18.83
N ARG A 32 -25.33 -7.96 -18.70
CA ARG A 32 -25.87 -7.49 -17.41
C ARG A 32 -26.27 -8.63 -16.47
N THR A 33 -26.82 -9.72 -16.99
CA THR A 33 -27.39 -10.80 -16.17
C THR A 33 -26.43 -11.97 -15.95
N HIS A 34 -25.51 -12.23 -16.87
CA HIS A 34 -24.51 -13.28 -16.80
C HIS A 34 -23.14 -12.75 -17.27
N PRO A 35 -22.47 -11.91 -16.45
CA PRO A 35 -21.18 -11.36 -16.81
C PRO A 35 -20.14 -12.48 -16.98
N ARG A 36 -19.66 -12.65 -18.22
CA ARG A 36 -18.77 -13.75 -18.62
C ARG A 36 -17.31 -13.54 -18.22
N SER A 37 -16.91 -12.33 -17.82
CA SER A 37 -15.51 -11.98 -17.56
C SER A 37 -15.28 -11.47 -16.13
N LEU A 38 -14.12 -11.80 -15.54
CA LEU A 38 -13.69 -11.26 -14.24
C LEU A 38 -13.74 -9.72 -14.15
N PRO A 39 -13.28 -8.95 -15.16
CA PRO A 39 -13.43 -7.50 -15.13
C PRO A 39 -14.89 -7.03 -15.18
N ALA A 40 -15.77 -7.73 -15.89
CA ALA A 40 -17.21 -7.41 -15.88
C ALA A 40 -17.85 -7.69 -14.52
N LYS A 41 -17.41 -8.74 -13.81
CA LYS A 41 -17.86 -9.03 -12.43
C LYS A 41 -17.44 -7.94 -11.44
N LEU A 42 -16.22 -7.41 -11.56
CA LEU A 42 -15.73 -6.29 -10.74
C LEU A 42 -16.52 -5.00 -11.01
N ARG A 43 -16.86 -4.72 -12.27
CA ARG A 43 -17.73 -3.60 -12.63
C ARG A 43 -19.17 -3.79 -12.12
N ALA A 44 -19.69 -5.01 -12.17
CA ALA A 44 -21.01 -5.34 -11.63
C ALA A 44 -21.03 -5.19 -10.10
N LEU A 45 -19.93 -5.53 -9.41
CA LEU A 45 -19.72 -5.23 -7.99
C LEU A 45 -19.74 -3.71 -7.76
N TRP A 46 -19.02 -2.94 -8.56
CA TRP A 46 -19.06 -1.46 -8.47
C TRP A 46 -20.44 -0.85 -8.76
N ASN A 47 -21.28 -1.52 -9.55
CA ASN A 47 -22.65 -1.11 -9.84
C ASN A 47 -23.65 -1.49 -8.74
N TYR A 48 -23.29 -2.42 -7.85
CA TYR A 48 -23.99 -2.55 -6.58
C TYR A 48 -23.68 -1.30 -5.76
N GLU A 49 -24.70 -0.66 -5.21
CA GLU A 49 -24.57 0.49 -4.32
C GLU A 49 -23.80 0.05 -3.06
N PHE A 50 -22.48 0.05 -3.16
CA PHE A 50 -21.61 -0.28 -2.05
C PHE A 50 -21.63 0.92 -1.09
N GLU A 51 -22.50 0.83 -0.08
CA GLU A 51 -22.44 1.68 1.12
C GLU A 51 -21.20 1.30 1.92
N LEU A 52 -20.02 1.69 1.42
CA LEU A 52 -18.77 1.50 2.13
C LEU A 52 -18.80 2.43 3.36
N PRO A 53 -18.83 1.90 4.59
CA PRO A 53 -18.76 2.75 5.77
C PRO A 53 -17.40 3.44 5.76
N LEU A 54 -17.39 4.74 5.44
CA LEU A 54 -16.17 5.53 5.24
C LEU A 54 -15.31 5.61 6.50
N LEU A 55 -15.95 5.63 7.68
CA LEU A 55 -15.27 5.72 8.96
C LEU A 55 -14.30 4.56 9.22
N PRO A 56 -14.74 3.27 9.23
CA PRO A 56 -13.83 2.17 9.50
C PRO A 56 -12.76 2.02 8.42
N ILE A 57 -13.10 2.22 7.15
CA ILE A 57 -12.15 2.09 6.03
C ILE A 57 -11.09 3.17 6.11
N GLY A 58 -11.51 4.43 6.32
CA GLY A 58 -10.61 5.55 6.49
C GLY A 58 -9.70 5.39 7.71
N ALA A 59 -10.24 4.91 8.83
CA ALA A 59 -9.46 4.63 10.03
C ALA A 59 -8.40 3.54 9.77
N SER A 60 -8.78 2.42 9.15
CA SER A 60 -7.83 1.35 8.79
C SER A 60 -6.74 1.86 7.85
N PHE A 61 -7.10 2.69 6.87
CA PHE A 61 -6.14 3.28 5.93
C PHE A 61 -5.18 4.26 6.62
N ALA A 62 -5.69 5.11 7.51
CA ALA A 62 -4.87 6.02 8.30
C ALA A 62 -3.89 5.28 9.20
N VAL A 63 -4.32 4.19 9.85
CA VAL A 63 -3.44 3.33 10.66
C VAL A 63 -2.36 2.69 9.81
N LEU A 64 -2.69 2.15 8.63
CA LEU A 64 -1.70 1.59 7.70
C LEU A 64 -0.66 2.62 7.27
N LEU A 65 -1.10 3.83 6.93
CA LEU A 65 -0.19 4.92 6.57
C LEU A 65 0.70 5.34 7.75
N ALA A 66 0.15 5.41 8.96
CA ALA A 66 0.92 5.72 10.16
C ALA A 66 1.99 4.67 10.42
N ILE A 67 1.67 3.38 10.27
CA ILE A 67 2.65 2.27 10.41
C ILE A 67 3.75 2.40 9.36
N LEU A 68 3.39 2.63 8.09
CA LEU A 68 4.35 2.79 7.00
C LEU A 68 5.29 3.99 7.25
N PHE A 69 4.73 5.10 7.72
CA PHE A 69 5.51 6.29 8.04
C PHE A 69 6.48 6.04 9.19
N VAL A 70 6.02 5.41 10.27
CA VAL A 70 6.88 5.06 11.42
C VAL A 70 7.99 4.09 11.01
N ALA A 71 7.68 3.07 10.20
CA ALA A 71 8.67 2.13 9.70
C ALA A 71 9.78 2.83 8.89
N GLN A 72 9.41 3.75 8.01
CA GLN A 72 10.36 4.56 7.23
C GLN A 72 11.22 5.47 8.13
N LEU A 73 10.65 6.04 9.20
CA LEU A 73 11.44 6.85 10.16
C LEU A 73 12.41 5.99 10.97
N GLN A 74 12.02 4.77 11.35
CA GLN A 74 12.87 3.84 12.08
C GLN A 74 14.04 3.37 11.22
N GLU A 75 13.83 3.03 9.95
CA GLU A 75 14.91 2.61 9.03
C GLU A 75 15.98 3.71 8.86
N ASN A 76 15.56 4.98 8.79
CA ASN A 76 16.48 6.12 8.74
C ASN A 76 17.22 6.37 10.08
N THR A 77 16.64 5.98 11.21
CA THR A 77 17.26 6.12 12.54
C THR A 77 18.21 4.97 12.85
N ASP A 78 17.86 3.75 12.46
CA ASP A 78 18.67 2.54 12.64
C ASP A 78 19.96 2.60 11.82
N ASN A 79 19.92 3.16 10.61
CA ASN A 79 21.13 3.40 9.82
C ASN A 79 22.07 4.42 10.49
N ARG A 80 21.53 5.36 11.28
CA ARG A 80 22.32 6.31 12.07
C ARG A 80 22.85 5.70 13.37
N GLN A 81 22.12 4.74 13.96
CA GLN A 81 22.54 4.03 15.18
C GLN A 81 23.54 2.90 14.90
N ARG A 82 23.49 2.23 13.73
CA ARG A 82 24.51 1.24 13.35
C ARG A 82 25.89 1.85 13.07
N ALA A 83 25.96 3.12 12.69
CA ALA A 83 27.22 3.88 12.66
C ALA A 83 27.73 4.27 14.06
N ALA A 84 26.93 4.08 15.12
CA ALA A 84 27.25 4.46 16.50
C ALA A 84 27.54 3.26 17.42
N VAL A 85 27.80 2.07 16.86
CA VAL A 85 28.33 0.91 17.62
C VAL A 85 29.86 1.02 17.73
N MET A 86 30.32 2.13 18.31
CA MET A 86 31.60 2.21 19.01
C MET A 86 31.25 2.38 20.48
N PRO A 87 31.87 1.63 21.40
CA PRO A 87 31.43 1.57 22.78
C PRO A 87 31.56 2.97 23.40
N ARG A 88 30.41 3.55 23.76
CA ARG A 88 30.27 4.78 24.54
C ARG A 88 30.66 4.53 26.01
N ALA A 89 31.80 3.88 26.23
CA ALA A 89 32.37 3.67 27.54
C ALA A 89 33.19 4.92 27.88
N GLU A 90 32.73 5.70 28.86
CA GLU A 90 33.40 6.88 29.42
C GLU A 90 33.48 8.13 28.54
N ARG A 91 32.32 8.68 28.14
CA ARG A 91 32.31 10.12 27.78
C ARG A 91 32.52 10.96 29.04
N GLN A 92 33.69 11.57 29.14
CA GLN A 92 34.05 12.50 30.21
C GLN A 92 33.65 13.92 29.83
N LEU A 93 33.19 14.70 30.81
CA LEU A 93 32.91 16.13 30.67
C LEU A 93 34.16 16.91 31.06
N VAL A 94 34.46 17.98 30.31
CA VAL A 94 35.59 18.89 30.58
C VAL A 94 35.05 20.31 30.62
N GLU A 95 35.51 21.09 31.60
CA GLU A 95 35.20 22.52 31.70
C GLU A 95 36.34 23.33 31.05
N ALA A 96 36.00 24.15 30.07
CA ALA A 96 36.94 25.04 29.38
C ALA A 96 36.29 26.41 29.19
N GLY A 97 36.98 27.49 29.58
CA GLY A 97 36.46 28.86 29.42
C GLY A 97 35.14 29.12 30.13
N GLY A 98 34.86 28.44 31.25
CA GLY A 98 33.63 28.59 32.03
C GLY A 98 32.39 27.90 31.43
N ASN A 99 32.56 27.05 30.41
CA ASN A 99 31.49 26.24 29.86
C ASN A 99 31.88 24.75 29.81
N THR A 100 30.90 23.87 29.92
CA THR A 100 31.12 22.42 30.01
C THR A 100 30.91 21.77 28.66
N TYR A 101 31.94 21.07 28.18
CA TYR A 101 31.94 20.39 26.90
C TYR A 101 32.17 18.90 27.07
N TRP A 102 31.75 18.12 26.07
CA TRP A 102 32.17 16.73 25.96
C TRP A 102 33.63 16.68 25.52
N LYS A 103 34.46 15.89 26.23
CA LYS A 103 35.91 15.84 26.03
C LYS A 103 36.30 15.51 24.58
N ASP A 104 35.61 14.55 23.98
CA ASP A 104 35.81 14.06 22.62
C ASP A 104 35.57 15.15 21.57
N GLU A 105 34.48 15.91 21.71
CA GLU A 105 34.15 17.02 20.82
C GLU A 105 35.12 18.19 21.00
N TYR A 106 35.53 18.49 22.25
CA TYR A 106 36.51 19.54 22.53
C TYR A 106 37.88 19.23 21.92
N GLU A 107 38.42 18.03 22.15
CA GLU A 107 39.71 17.61 21.59
C GLU A 107 39.70 17.54 20.06
N LYS A 108 38.55 17.23 19.45
CA LYS A 108 38.39 17.27 17.99
C LYS A 108 38.41 18.71 17.45
N ALA A 109 37.72 19.62 18.12
CA ALA A 109 37.72 21.04 17.74
C ALA A 109 39.11 21.66 17.85
N VAL A 110 39.82 21.39 18.96
CA VAL A 110 41.19 21.88 19.19
C VAL A 110 42.15 21.36 18.11
N ARG A 111 42.14 20.05 17.82
CA ARG A 111 42.97 19.48 16.73
C ARG A 111 42.67 20.09 15.36
N GLY A 112 41.39 20.41 15.10
CA GLY A 112 41.00 21.08 13.85
C GLY A 112 41.57 22.49 13.73
N VAL A 113 41.65 23.23 14.84
CA VAL A 113 42.24 24.58 14.88
C VAL A 113 43.76 24.51 14.78
N GLU A 114 44.42 23.59 15.49
CA GLU A 114 45.89 23.42 15.41
C GLU A 114 46.36 23.03 13.99
N ALA A 115 45.60 22.20 13.28
CA ALA A 115 45.92 21.83 11.90
C ALA A 115 45.75 22.99 10.91
N GLN A 116 44.91 23.98 11.24
CA GLN A 116 44.66 25.17 10.42
C GLN A 116 45.66 26.30 10.71
N ASP A 117 46.26 26.32 11.90
CA ASP A 117 47.29 27.30 12.30
C ASP A 117 48.71 26.90 11.85
N GLN A 118 48.91 25.63 11.46
CA GLN A 118 50.18 25.10 10.93
C GLN A 118 50.27 25.08 9.39
N SER A 119 49.28 25.66 8.68
CA SER A 119 49.25 25.83 7.22
C SER A 119 49.40 27.29 6.81
#